data_AF-A0A1B6ES97-F1
#
_entry.id   AF-A0A1B6ES97-F1
#
_cell.length_a   1.000
_cell.length_b   1.000
_cell.length_c   1.000
_cell.angle_alpha   90.00
_cell.angle_beta   90.00
_cell.angle_gamma   90.00
#
_symmetry.space_group_name_H-M   'P 1'
#
loop_
_entity.id
_entity.type
_entity.pdbx_description
1 polymer ?
#
loop_
_entity_poly.entity_id
_entity_poly.type
_entity_poly.pdbx_seq_one_letter_code
_entity_poly.pdbx_strand_id
1 'polypeptide(L)'
;AVRTAYSSLFECHLRYGIVLWGATTNGYLERVLITQKKVVRMLADLDWRASCRGAFKELGILTVTNIYLLEVICLASSRQLQRNMDTHTYQTRNARDFALPIHHSRRFQSKPSYAGAKFFNVLPETIKRADPVTLKKNLRSWLLQRPFYTISEFLDWQNFTV
;
A
#
# COMPACT_ATOMS: atom_id res chain seq x y z
N ALA A 1 1.94 -23.44 -9.65
CA ALA A 1 0.78 -24.01 -8.93
C ALA A 1 0.52 -23.33 -7.59
N VAL A 2 1.51 -23.33 -6.67
CA VAL A 2 1.36 -22.83 -5.29
C VAL A 2 0.86 -21.38 -5.18
N ARG A 3 1.46 -20.45 -5.93
CA ARG A 3 1.04 -19.04 -5.96
C ARG A 3 -0.41 -18.88 -6.43
N THR A 4 -0.83 -19.66 -7.42
CA THR A 4 -2.20 -19.62 -7.94
C THR A 4 -3.20 -20.06 -6.88
N ALA A 5 -2.90 -21.13 -6.14
CA ALA A 5 -3.73 -21.62 -5.04
C ALA A 5 -3.84 -20.59 -3.90
N TYR A 6 -2.73 -19.92 -3.57
CA TYR A 6 -2.75 -18.80 -2.62
C TYR A 6 -3.67 -17.66 -3.10
N SER A 7 -3.55 -17.27 -4.37
CA SER A 7 -4.36 -16.18 -4.92
C SER A 7 -5.85 -16.53 -4.98
N SER A 8 -6.20 -17.78 -5.30
CA SER A 8 -7.58 -18.23 -5.42
C SER A 8 -8.28 -18.50 -4.09
N LEU A 9 -7.55 -18.92 -3.04
CA LEU A 9 -8.14 -19.30 -1.75
C LEU A 9 -7.98 -18.23 -0.68
N PHE A 10 -6.85 -17.53 -0.64
CA PHE A 10 -6.52 -16.60 0.44
C PHE A 10 -6.55 -15.15 0.00
N GLU A 11 -5.86 -14.82 -1.10
CA GLU A 11 -5.74 -13.43 -1.57
C GLU A 11 -7.10 -12.83 -1.99
N CYS A 12 -7.99 -13.63 -2.57
CA CYS A 12 -9.33 -13.19 -2.95
C CYS A 12 -10.13 -12.66 -1.74
N HIS A 13 -10.10 -13.38 -0.61
CA HIS A 13 -10.73 -12.98 0.65
C HIS A 13 -10.04 -11.75 1.25
N LEU A 14 -8.71 -11.67 1.18
CA LEU A 14 -7.98 -10.48 1.64
C LEU A 14 -8.33 -9.23 0.83
N ARG A 15 -8.49 -9.34 -0.48
CA ARG A 15 -8.75 -8.17 -1.33
C ARG A 15 -10.21 -7.71 -1.24
N TYR A 16 -11.10 -8.61 -0.85
CA TYR A 16 -12.51 -8.27 -0.65
C TYR A 16 -12.67 -7.18 0.41
N GLY A 17 -13.16 -6.02 -0.02
CA GLY A 17 -13.43 -4.88 0.86
C GLY A 17 -12.20 -4.25 1.53
N ILE A 18 -10.97 -4.56 1.11
CA ILE A 18 -9.75 -4.10 1.80
C ILE A 18 -9.65 -2.58 1.88
N VAL A 19 -10.17 -1.87 0.88
CA VAL A 19 -10.26 -0.41 0.88
C VAL A 19 -11.10 0.11 2.06
N LEU A 20 -12.13 -0.63 2.46
CA LEU A 20 -13.06 -0.27 3.53
C LEU A 20 -12.51 -0.66 4.91
N TRP A 21 -12.10 -1.92 5.09
CA TRP A 21 -11.66 -2.41 6.40
C TRP A 21 -10.16 -2.26 6.64
N GLY A 22 -9.34 -2.03 5.63
CA GLY A 22 -7.89 -1.84 5.79
C GLY A 22 -7.52 -0.52 6.46
N ALA A 23 -8.45 0.45 6.53
CA ALA A 23 -8.29 1.71 7.25
C ALA A 23 -8.58 1.60 8.77
N THR A 24 -8.74 0.38 9.28
CA THR A 24 -9.03 0.08 10.69
C THR A 24 -7.79 0.24 11.59
N THR A 25 -7.91 -0.06 12.87
CA THR A 25 -6.79 0.00 13.81
C THR A 25 -5.71 -1.02 13.45
N ASN A 26 -4.45 -0.65 13.70
CA ASN A 26 -3.27 -1.46 13.35
C ASN A 26 -3.36 -2.92 13.83
N GLY A 27 -4.02 -3.19 14.96
CA GLY A 27 -4.17 -4.53 15.50
C GLY A 27 -4.95 -5.50 14.60
N TYR A 28 -5.93 -5.03 13.82
CA TYR A 28 -6.66 -5.91 12.90
C TYR A 28 -5.80 -6.29 11.69
N LEU A 29 -5.10 -5.32 11.09
CA LEU A 29 -4.15 -5.58 10.00
C LEU A 29 -3.01 -6.51 10.45
N GLU A 30 -2.50 -6.32 11.67
CA GLU A 30 -1.46 -7.17 12.23
C GLU A 30 -1.95 -8.62 12.40
N ARG A 31 -3.16 -8.83 12.92
CA ARG A 31 -3.75 -10.19 13.02
C ARG A 31 -3.85 -10.87 11.67
N VAL A 32 -4.31 -10.15 10.64
CA VAL A 32 -4.40 -10.67 9.27
C VAL A 32 -3.01 -10.96 8.70
N LEU A 33 -2.03 -10.08 8.94
CA LEU A 33 -0.64 -10.28 8.54
C LEU A 33 -0.02 -11.50 9.20
N ILE A 34 -0.29 -11.74 10.49
CA ILE A 34 0.18 -12.95 11.20
C ILE A 34 -0.37 -14.21 10.54
N THR A 35 -1.67 -14.24 10.22
CA THR A 35 -2.28 -15.36 9.50
C THR A 35 -1.68 -15.52 8.10
N GLN A 36 -1.48 -14.43 7.36
CA GLN A 36 -0.82 -14.44 6.06
C GLN A 36 0.61 -15.01 6.15
N LYS A 37 1.38 -14.62 7.17
CA LYS A 37 2.74 -15.12 7.40
C LYS A 37 2.76 -16.62 7.68
N LYS A 38 1.77 -17.17 8.39
CA LYS A 38 1.66 -18.63 8.59
C LYS A 38 1.49 -19.35 7.25
N VAL A 39 0.60 -18.85 6.38
CA VAL A 39 0.41 -19.41 5.04
C VAL A 39 1.70 -19.32 4.24
N VAL A 40 2.32 -18.14 4.17
CA VAL A 40 3.58 -17.93 3.43
C VAL A 40 4.71 -18.83 3.92
N ARG A 41 4.82 -19.07 5.23
CA ARG A 41 5.81 -20.01 5.78
C ARG A 41 5.60 -21.44 5.30
N MET A 42 4.35 -21.90 5.25
CA MET A 42 4.05 -23.23 4.70
C MET A 42 4.36 -23.32 3.20
N LEU A 43 4.14 -22.24 2.43
CA LEU A 43 4.42 -22.23 1.00
C LEU A 43 5.91 -22.16 0.66
N ALA A 44 6.70 -21.53 1.53
CA ALA A 44 8.15 -21.33 1.33
C ALA A 44 9.02 -22.29 2.17
N ASP A 45 8.40 -23.27 2.84
CA ASP A 45 9.05 -24.24 3.74
C ASP A 45 10.02 -23.58 4.73
N LEU A 46 9.55 -22.52 5.40
CA LEU A 46 10.35 -21.72 6.32
C LEU A 46 10.21 -22.19 7.77
N ASP A 47 11.33 -22.15 8.49
CA ASP A 47 11.36 -22.34 9.94
C ASP A 47 10.46 -21.35 10.70
N TRP A 48 10.03 -21.77 11.89
CA TRP A 48 9.14 -20.97 12.74
C TRP A 48 9.78 -19.63 13.20
N ARG A 49 11.10 -19.53 13.27
CA ARG A 49 11.83 -18.27 13.59
C ARG A 49 12.22 -17.48 12.34
N ALA A 50 12.20 -18.09 11.16
CA ALA A 50 12.64 -17.43 9.95
C ALA A 50 11.76 -16.23 9.58
N SER A 51 12.39 -15.20 9.01
CA SER A 51 11.72 -14.00 8.55
C SER A 51 10.99 -14.26 7.24
N CYS A 52 9.69 -13.95 7.19
CA CYS A 52 8.89 -14.07 5.96
C CYS A 52 9.18 -12.97 4.93
N ARG A 53 9.95 -11.92 5.25
CA ARG A 53 10.14 -10.77 4.34
C ARG A 53 10.81 -11.19 3.03
N GLY A 54 11.79 -12.10 3.08
CA GLY A 54 12.41 -12.68 1.88
C GLY A 54 11.40 -13.48 1.06
N ALA A 55 10.68 -14.40 1.71
CA ALA A 55 9.67 -15.23 1.06
C ALA A 55 8.54 -14.44 0.38
N PHE A 56 8.09 -13.31 0.95
CA PHE A 56 7.12 -12.44 0.26
C PHE A 56 7.65 -11.94 -1.09
N LYS A 57 8.93 -11.57 -1.17
CA LYS A 57 9.57 -11.11 -2.41
C LYS A 57 9.73 -12.26 -3.40
N GLU A 58 10.28 -13.39 -2.95
CA GLU A 58 10.54 -14.57 -3.78
C GLU A 58 9.26 -15.16 -4.37
N LEU A 59 8.20 -15.29 -3.57
CA LEU A 59 6.89 -15.77 -4.04
C LEU A 59 6.12 -14.73 -4.85
N GLY A 60 6.57 -13.47 -4.86
CA GLY A 60 5.88 -12.36 -5.50
C GLY A 60 4.50 -12.08 -4.89
N ILE A 61 4.39 -12.22 -3.57
CA ILE A 61 3.16 -12.02 -2.78
C ILE A 61 3.25 -10.67 -2.05
N LEU A 62 2.20 -9.85 -2.17
CA LEU A 62 2.09 -8.63 -1.39
C LEU A 62 1.59 -8.94 0.02
N THR A 63 2.21 -8.33 1.03
CA THR A 63 1.66 -8.27 2.40
C THR A 63 0.31 -7.57 2.40
N VAL A 64 -0.59 -7.91 3.33
CA VAL A 64 -1.90 -7.26 3.47
C VAL A 64 -1.81 -5.72 3.52
N THR A 65 -0.81 -5.19 4.22
CA THR A 65 -0.52 -3.74 4.29
C THR A 65 -0.23 -3.16 2.91
N ASN A 66 0.65 -3.80 2.14
CA ASN A 66 0.93 -3.39 0.76
C ASN A 66 -0.27 -3.53 -0.19
N ILE A 67 -1.12 -4.54 -0.01
CA ILE A 67 -2.37 -4.66 -0.79
C ILE A 67 -3.27 -3.47 -0.49
N TYR A 68 -3.45 -3.13 0.79
CA TYR A 68 -4.22 -1.96 1.20
C TYR A 68 -3.66 -0.67 0.60
N LEU A 69 -2.35 -0.42 0.74
CA LEU A 69 -1.69 0.76 0.17
C LEU A 69 -1.91 0.85 -1.34
N LEU A 70 -1.70 -0.25 -2.07
CA LEU A 70 -1.88 -0.31 -3.52
C LEU A 70 -3.30 0.10 -3.93
N GLU A 71 -4.33 -0.51 -3.33
CA GLU A 71 -5.72 -0.28 -3.72
C GLU A 71 -6.19 1.14 -3.37
N VAL A 72 -5.82 1.66 -2.20
CA VAL A 72 -6.21 3.01 -1.76
C VAL A 72 -5.49 4.10 -2.56
N ILE A 73 -4.21 3.91 -2.89
CA ILE A 73 -3.48 4.85 -3.77
C ILE A 73 -4.07 4.83 -5.18
N CYS A 74 -4.35 3.64 -5.74
CA CYS A 74 -5.00 3.53 -7.06
C CYS A 74 -6.36 4.23 -7.07
N LEU A 75 -7.16 4.06 -6.01
CA LEU A 75 -8.46 4.72 -5.86
C LEU A 75 -8.33 6.24 -5.80
N ALA A 76 -7.34 6.77 -5.09
CA ALA A 76 -7.08 8.20 -5.04
C ALA A 76 -6.64 8.74 -6.40
N SER A 77 -5.80 8.00 -7.13
CA SER A 77 -5.35 8.38 -8.48
C SER A 77 -6.45 8.29 -9.54
N SER A 78 -7.42 7.39 -9.40
CA SER A 78 -8.55 7.28 -10.32
C SER A 78 -9.63 8.33 -10.05
N ARG A 79 -9.63 8.91 -8.85
CA ARG A 79 -10.52 10.02 -8.49
C ARG A 79 -9.90 11.34 -8.91
N GLN A 80 -10.72 12.27 -9.38
CA GLN A 80 -10.32 13.65 -9.66
C GLN A 80 -10.22 14.44 -8.35
N LEU A 81 -9.28 14.05 -7.49
CA LEU A 81 -8.96 14.81 -6.27
C LEU A 81 -8.13 16.03 -6.65
N GLN A 82 -8.38 17.14 -5.96
CA GLN A 82 -7.66 18.39 -6.17
C GLN A 82 -6.16 18.20 -5.91
N ARG A 83 -5.34 18.67 -6.84
CA ARG A 83 -3.88 18.67 -6.74
C ARG A 83 -3.39 20.07 -6.41
N ASN A 84 -2.18 20.17 -5.88
CA ASN A 84 -1.58 21.46 -5.58
C ASN A 84 -1.38 22.34 -6.83
N MET A 85 -1.24 21.73 -8.02
CA MET A 85 -1.22 22.48 -9.30
C MET A 85 -2.53 23.20 -9.60
N ASP A 86 -3.66 22.69 -9.14
CA ASP A 86 -4.97 23.27 -9.45
C ASP A 86 -5.19 24.56 -8.63
N THR A 87 -4.44 24.73 -7.54
CA THR A 87 -4.54 25.89 -6.63
C THR A 87 -3.59 27.03 -7.00
N HIS A 88 -2.51 26.74 -7.74
CA HIS A 88 -1.46 27.72 -8.05
C HIS A 88 -1.12 27.74 -9.54
N THR A 89 -0.98 28.93 -10.10
CA THR A 89 -0.61 29.15 -11.52
C THR A 89 0.84 28.79 -11.85
N TYR A 90 1.70 28.56 -10.86
CA TYR A 90 3.12 28.23 -11.04
C TYR A 90 3.47 26.85 -10.47
N GLN A 91 4.48 26.21 -11.05
CA GLN A 91 4.91 24.86 -10.67
C GLN A 91 5.68 24.89 -9.34
N THR A 92 5.06 24.38 -8.28
CA THR A 92 5.71 24.16 -6.98
C THR A 92 6.42 22.79 -6.94
N ARG A 93 7.38 22.60 -6.04
CA ARG A 93 8.09 21.31 -5.88
C ARG A 93 7.13 20.12 -5.64
N ASN A 94 6.01 20.38 -4.97
CA ASN A 94 4.97 19.40 -4.64
C ASN A 94 3.71 19.59 -5.49
N ALA A 95 3.86 20.19 -6.67
CA ALA A 95 2.79 20.45 -7.63
C ALA A 95 1.90 19.22 -7.87
N ARG A 96 2.52 18.06 -8.09
CA ARG A 96 1.84 16.79 -8.39
C ARG A 96 1.20 16.11 -7.18
N ASP A 97 1.48 16.58 -5.98
CA ASP A 97 0.87 16.04 -4.76
C ASP A 97 -0.60 16.44 -4.67
N PHE A 98 -1.38 15.59 -4.02
CA PHE A 98 -2.77 15.90 -3.70
C PHE A 98 -2.83 16.95 -2.61
N ALA A 99 -3.72 17.93 -2.80
CA ALA A 99 -4.06 18.90 -1.79
C ALA A 99 -4.88 18.22 -0.69
N LEU A 100 -4.29 18.03 0.49
CA LEU A 100 -4.95 17.40 1.62
C LEU A 100 -5.78 18.45 2.37
N PRO A 101 -7.12 18.31 2.42
CA PRO A 101 -7.95 19.28 3.14
C PRO A 101 -7.67 19.21 4.66
N ILE A 102 -7.66 20.37 5.31
CA ILE A 102 -7.50 20.48 6.76
C ILE A 102 -8.72 19.85 7.44
N HIS A 103 -8.47 19.03 8.47
CA HIS A 103 -9.52 18.33 9.20
C HIS A 103 -9.03 17.99 10.61
N HIS A 104 -9.97 17.85 11.55
CA HIS A 104 -9.67 17.53 12.96
C HIS A 104 -10.02 16.10 13.35
N SER A 105 -10.84 15.40 12.55
CA SER A 105 -11.33 14.06 12.93
C SER A 105 -10.47 12.93 12.35
N ARG A 106 -10.11 11.97 13.20
CA ARG A 106 -9.41 10.75 12.78
C ARG A 106 -10.23 9.91 11.78
N ARG A 107 -11.56 9.94 11.90
CA ARG A 107 -12.47 9.26 10.96
C ARG A 107 -12.36 9.83 9.55
N PHE A 108 -12.09 11.13 9.42
CA PHE A 108 -11.83 11.74 8.12
C PHE A 108 -10.52 11.23 7.50
N GLN A 109 -9.48 11.01 8.32
CA GLN A 109 -8.22 10.43 7.85
C GLN A 109 -8.36 8.99 7.37
N SER A 110 -9.29 8.24 7.95
CA SER A 110 -9.60 6.86 7.58
C SER A 110 -10.36 6.76 6.24
N LYS A 111 -10.92 7.88 5.72
CA LYS A 111 -11.59 7.86 4.41
C LYS A 111 -10.60 7.40 3.33
N PRO A 112 -10.96 6.43 2.48
CA PRO A 112 -10.04 5.90 1.47
C PRO A 112 -9.47 6.96 0.52
N SER A 113 -10.26 7.96 0.14
CA SER A 113 -9.76 9.06 -0.69
C SER A 113 -8.68 9.88 0.01
N TYR A 114 -8.87 10.19 1.29
CA TYR A 114 -7.90 10.94 2.07
C TYR A 114 -6.64 10.12 2.36
N ALA A 115 -6.81 8.88 2.83
CA ALA A 115 -5.70 7.98 3.10
C ALA A 115 -4.85 7.74 1.84
N GLY A 116 -5.49 7.50 0.69
CA GLY A 116 -4.80 7.29 -0.58
C GLY A 116 -4.04 8.52 -1.06
N ALA A 117 -4.65 9.69 -0.96
CA ALA A 117 -3.98 10.96 -1.27
C ALA A 117 -2.76 11.18 -0.36
N LYS A 118 -2.91 10.92 0.95
CA LYS A 118 -1.81 11.01 1.92
C LYS A 118 -0.68 10.05 1.59
N PHE A 119 -1.00 8.79 1.26
CA PHE A 119 0.01 7.80 0.91
C PHE A 119 0.69 8.08 -0.43
N PHE A 120 -0.06 8.61 -1.42
CA PHE A 120 0.49 9.01 -2.71
C PHE A 120 1.55 10.10 -2.55
N ASN A 121 1.30 11.11 -1.70
CA ASN A 121 2.24 12.22 -1.49
C ASN A 121 3.60 11.77 -0.92
N VAL A 122 3.65 10.62 -0.23
CA VAL A 122 4.88 10.04 0.34
C VAL A 122 5.67 9.22 -0.69
N LEU A 123 5.07 8.85 -1.83
CA LEU A 123 5.73 8.04 -2.86
C LEU A 123 6.94 8.76 -3.49
N PRO A 124 7.91 8.01 -4.03
CA PRO A 124 8.98 8.60 -4.83
C PRO A 124 8.44 9.23 -6.11
N GLU A 125 9.06 10.34 -6.52
CA GLU A 125 8.72 11.09 -7.75
C GLU A 125 8.76 10.22 -9.02
N THR A 126 9.62 9.20 -9.05
CA THR A 126 9.71 8.24 -10.16
C THR A 126 8.39 7.50 -10.39
N ILE A 127 7.65 7.20 -9.32
CA ILE A 127 6.35 6.52 -9.41
C ILE A 127 5.25 7.54 -9.66
N LYS A 128 5.29 8.71 -9.00
CA LYS A 128 4.26 9.77 -9.17
C LYS A 128 4.15 10.32 -10.59
N ARG A 129 5.25 10.31 -11.35
CA ARG A 129 5.30 10.77 -12.75
C ARG A 129 4.66 9.84 -13.76
N ALA A 130 4.37 8.60 -13.37
CA ALA A 130 3.81 7.60 -14.26
C ALA A 130 2.31 7.86 -14.53
N ASP A 131 1.86 7.56 -15.76
CA ASP A 131 0.44 7.60 -16.12
C ASP A 131 -0.39 6.66 -15.23
N PRO A 132 -1.69 6.92 -14.99
CA PRO A 132 -2.53 6.13 -14.07
C PRO A 132 -2.49 4.61 -14.31
N VAL A 133 -2.41 4.18 -15.58
CA VAL A 133 -2.31 2.75 -15.94
C VAL A 133 -0.94 2.19 -15.55
N THR A 134 0.12 2.91 -15.86
CA THR A 134 1.50 2.52 -15.52
C THR A 134 1.82 2.67 -14.04
N LEU A 135 1.14 3.59 -13.35
CA LEU A 135 1.25 3.84 -11.91
C LEU A 135 0.95 2.58 -11.12
N LYS A 136 -0.17 1.90 -11.41
CA LYS A 136 -0.55 0.65 -10.71
C LYS A 136 0.52 -0.43 -10.87
N LYS A 137 1.08 -0.58 -12.08
CA LYS A 137 2.12 -1.57 -12.37
C LYS A 137 3.43 -1.24 -11.64
N ASN A 138 3.87 0.01 -11.73
CA ASN A 138 5.11 0.48 -11.12
C ASN A 138 5.02 0.44 -9.59
N LEU A 139 3.89 0.88 -9.03
CA LEU A 139 3.61 0.83 -7.60
C LEU A 139 3.57 -0.61 -7.09
N ARG A 140 2.91 -1.53 -7.82
CA ARG A 140 2.91 -2.96 -7.46
C ARG A 140 4.33 -3.52 -7.45
N SER A 141 5.12 -3.24 -8.48
CA SER A 141 6.52 -3.70 -8.55
C SER A 141 7.35 -3.14 -7.39
N TRP A 142 7.20 -1.85 -7.08
CA TRP A 142 7.90 -1.20 -5.98
C TRP A 142 7.52 -1.77 -4.61
N LEU A 143 6.23 -2.03 -4.38
CA LEU A 143 5.72 -2.66 -3.15
C LEU A 143 6.10 -4.14 -3.04
N LEU A 144 6.25 -4.86 -4.15
CA LEU A 144 6.74 -6.24 -4.11
C LEU A 144 8.19 -6.32 -3.62
N GLN A 145 9.02 -5.34 -3.98
CA GLN A 145 10.41 -5.27 -3.54
C GLN A 145 10.56 -4.84 -2.06
N ARG A 146 9.51 -4.28 -1.46
CA ARG A 146 9.49 -3.72 -0.10
C ARG A 146 8.27 -4.23 0.67
N PRO A 147 8.36 -5.42 1.30
CA PRO A 147 7.26 -5.96 2.10
C PRO A 147 7.12 -5.17 3.40
N PHE A 148 6.20 -4.20 3.43
CA PHE A 148 5.91 -3.42 4.65
C PHE A 148 4.93 -4.21 5.51
N TYR A 149 5.22 -4.29 6.81
CA TYR A 149 4.33 -4.95 7.77
C TYR A 149 3.33 -3.96 8.37
N THR A 150 3.72 -2.69 8.51
CA THR A 150 2.88 -1.64 9.08
C THR A 150 2.79 -0.43 8.15
N ILE A 151 1.75 0.37 8.34
CA ILE A 151 1.60 1.65 7.62
C ILE A 151 2.70 2.64 8.06
N SER A 152 3.16 2.59 9.31
CA SER A 152 4.26 3.42 9.78
C SER A 152 5.57 3.10 9.05
N GLU A 153 5.91 1.81 8.87
CA GLU A 153 7.07 1.40 8.07
C GLU A 153 7.00 1.95 6.64
N PHE A 154 5.80 2.01 6.05
CA PHE A 154 5.60 2.64 4.75
C PHE A 154 5.77 4.15 4.80
N LEU A 155 5.29 4.85 5.82
CA LEU A 155 5.43 6.32 5.91
C LEU A 155 6.90 6.73 6.12
N ASP A 156 7.66 5.93 6.85
CA ASP A 156 9.06 6.18 7.18
C ASP A 156 10.03 5.53 6.17
N TRP A 157 9.54 5.09 5.00
CA TRP A 157 10.32 4.30 4.04
C TRP A 157 11.62 4.96 3.57
N GLN A 158 11.69 6.29 3.58
CA GLN A 158 12.87 7.08 3.19
C GLN A 158 14.02 6.94 4.20
N ASN A 159 13.73 6.64 5.46
CA ASN A 159 14.74 6.49 6.51
C ASN A 159 15.40 5.09 6.48
N PHE A 160 14.82 4.14 5.76
CA PHE A 160 15.32 2.76 5.63
C PHE A 160 16.18 2.53 4.38
N THR A 161 16.46 3.58 3.60
CA THR A 161 17.33 3.50 2.41
C THR A 161 18.78 3.93 2.71
N VAL A 162 19.33 3.44 3.81
CA VAL A 162 20.78 3.45 4.07
C VAL A 162 21.33 2.06 3.78
#